data_AF-A0A5R2N157-F1
#
_entry.id   AF-A0A5R2N157-F1
#
_cell.length_a   1.000
_cell.length_b   1.000
_cell.length_c   1.000
_cell.angle_alpha   90.00
_cell.angle_beta   90.00
_cell.angle_gamma   90.00
#
_symmetry.space_group_name_H-M   'P 1'
#
loop_
_entity.id
_entity.type
_entity.pdbx_description
1 polymer ?
#
loop_
_entity_poly.entity_id
_entity_poly.type
_entity_poly.pdbx_seq_one_letter_code
_entity_poly.pdbx_strand_id
1 'polypeptide(L)'
;DLFGRAAVIKHSAGELVIEKDAPRPGQVNAQHQSHQTRLGITGVMVEAFNIIQDRISRARLAGDPPDMSLQPKLSHIGLTEFHRADEAIQLGYQATMAQIGELTRLQTVLA
;
A
#
# COMPACT_ATOMS: atom_id res chain seq x y z
N ASP A 1 -1.28 9.00 -3.25
CA ASP A 1 0.10 9.05 -2.74
C ASP A 1 0.34 7.85 -1.82
N LEU A 2 0.46 6.66 -2.45
CA LEU A 2 0.66 5.37 -1.78
C LEU A 2 2.16 5.00 -1.73
N PHE A 3 3.04 5.85 -2.25
CA PHE A 3 4.47 5.62 -2.34
C PHE A 3 5.17 6.15 -1.08
N GLY A 4 5.13 5.37 0.01
CA GLY A 4 5.90 5.75 1.21
C GLY A 4 5.43 5.14 2.53
N ARG A 5 4.24 4.54 2.56
CA ARG A 5 3.82 3.72 3.70
C ARG A 5 4.24 2.29 3.45
N ALA A 6 5.54 2.05 3.55
CA ALA A 6 6.01 0.70 3.81
C ALA A 6 5.13 0.12 4.93
N ALA A 7 4.72 -1.14 4.79
CA ALA A 7 4.11 -1.93 5.86
C ALA A 7 5.14 -2.19 6.99
N VAL A 8 5.81 -1.13 7.45
CA VAL A 8 6.47 -1.09 8.74
C VAL A 8 5.34 -0.92 9.72
N ILE A 9 4.75 -2.05 10.14
CA ILE A 9 4.15 -2.09 11.46
C ILE A 9 5.31 -1.72 12.39
N LYS A 10 5.35 -0.46 12.83
CA LYS A 10 6.23 -0.04 13.91
C LYS A 10 5.77 -0.83 15.12
N HIS A 11 6.36 -2.00 15.33
CA HIS A 11 6.37 -2.58 16.65
C HIS A 11 7.24 -1.62 17.46
N SER A 12 6.59 -0.66 18.13
CA SER A 12 7.18 -0.12 19.34
C SER A 12 7.29 -1.32 20.26
N ALA A 13 8.45 -1.97 20.27
CA ALA A 13 8.85 -2.76 21.41
C ALA A 13 8.86 -1.74 22.56
N GLY A 14 7.76 -1.71 23.31
CA GLY A 14 7.67 -0.93 24.52
C GLY A 14 8.91 -1.21 25.35
N GLU A 15 9.44 -0.14 25.93
CA GLU A 15 10.54 -0.17 26.87
C GLU A 15 10.42 -1.42 27.75
N LEU A 16 11.43 -2.28 27.72
CA LEU A 16 11.45 -3.52 28.51
C LEU A 16 11.62 -3.13 29.98
N VAL A 17 10.51 -2.73 30.61
CA VAL A 17 10.46 -2.51 32.05
C VAL A 17 10.52 -3.90 32.69
N ILE A 18 11.71 -4.27 33.16
CA ILE A 18 11.90 -5.43 34.03
C ILE A 18 11.27 -5.07 35.37
N GLU A 19 9.95 -5.21 35.49
CA GLU A 19 9.27 -5.09 36.77
C GLU A 19 9.48 -6.41 37.53
N LYS A 20 10.52 -6.40 38.37
CA LYS A 20 10.69 -7.39 39.43
C LYS A 20 9.54 -7.20 40.42
N ASP A 21 8.50 -8.01 40.27
CA ASP A 21 7.79 -8.72 41.34
C ASP A 21 6.65 -9.56 40.75
N ALA A 22 6.48 -10.78 41.26
CA ALA A 22 5.56 -11.79 40.71
C ALA A 22 4.09 -11.27 40.61
N PRO A 23 3.34 -11.62 39.55
CA PRO A 23 1.98 -11.10 39.39
C PRO A 23 1.04 -11.69 40.43
N ARG A 24 0.24 -10.83 41.07
CA ARG A 24 -0.89 -11.27 41.90
C ARG A 24 -1.98 -11.85 41.00
N PRO A 25 -2.63 -12.98 41.37
CA PRO A 25 -3.63 -13.60 40.52
C PRO A 25 -4.89 -12.72 40.50
N GLY A 26 -5.26 -12.22 39.31
CA GLY A 26 -6.58 -11.59 39.10
C GLY A 26 -6.64 -10.34 38.24
N GLN A 27 -5.52 -9.79 37.74
CA GLN A 27 -5.57 -8.64 36.82
C GLN A 27 -5.18 -9.04 35.40
N VAL A 28 -6.20 -9.32 34.59
CA VAL A 28 -6.04 -9.54 33.15
C VAL A 28 -5.86 -8.16 32.51
N ASN A 29 -4.65 -7.90 31.99
CA ASN A 29 -4.33 -6.67 31.25
C ASN A 29 -5.14 -6.58 29.94
N ALA A 30 -6.36 -6.02 30.04
CA ALA A 30 -7.27 -5.81 28.91
C ALA A 30 -6.82 -4.70 27.92
N GLN A 31 -5.72 -3.98 28.21
CA GLN A 31 -5.31 -2.81 27.43
C GLN A 31 -4.42 -3.14 26.22
N HIS A 32 -3.82 -4.33 26.13
CA HIS A 32 -2.99 -4.72 24.99
C HIS A 32 -3.76 -5.34 23.80
N GLN A 33 -5.08 -5.51 23.91
CA GLN A 33 -5.91 -6.13 22.85
C GLN A 33 -6.56 -5.12 21.89
N SER A 34 -6.36 -3.81 22.09
CA SER A 34 -7.20 -2.77 21.47
C SER A 34 -6.77 -2.30 20.06
N HIS A 35 -5.72 -2.85 19.46
CA HIS A 35 -5.36 -2.56 18.06
C HIS A 35 -5.30 -3.78 17.13
N GLN A 36 -5.58 -4.98 17.65
CA GLN A 36 -6.07 -6.07 16.79
C GLN A 36 -7.55 -5.85 16.54
N THR A 37 -7.90 -4.71 15.94
CA THR A 37 -9.25 -4.47 15.44
C THR A 37 -9.51 -5.56 14.41
N ARG A 38 -10.38 -6.50 14.80
CA ARG A 38 -10.89 -7.66 14.08
C ARG A 38 -11.05 -7.38 12.58
N LEU A 39 -9.99 -7.51 11.80
CA LEU A 39 -10.14 -7.79 10.39
C LEU A 39 -10.74 -9.19 10.33
N GLY A 40 -11.97 -9.30 9.81
CA GLY A 40 -12.50 -10.60 9.40
C GLY A 40 -11.55 -11.23 8.38
N ILE A 41 -11.61 -12.55 8.20
CA ILE A 41 -10.71 -13.29 7.29
C ILE A 41 -10.60 -12.59 5.93
N THR A 42 -11.71 -12.11 5.36
CA THR A 42 -11.74 -11.35 4.10
C THR A 42 -10.92 -10.06 4.14
N GLY A 43 -10.99 -9.30 5.24
CA GLY A 43 -10.21 -8.08 5.41
C GLY A 43 -8.71 -8.36 5.46
N VAL A 44 -8.30 -9.41 6.20
CA VAL A 44 -6.88 -9.84 6.27
C VAL A 44 -6.38 -10.24 4.89
N MET A 45 -7.18 -10.97 4.13
CA MET A 45 -6.81 -11.40 2.78
C MET A 45 -6.61 -10.21 1.83
N VAL A 46 -7.49 -9.21 1.86
CA VAL A 46 -7.37 -7.99 1.03
C VAL A 46 -6.12 -7.19 1.43
N GLU A 47 -5.85 -7.04 2.73
CA GLU A 47 -4.66 -6.34 3.19
C GLU A 47 -3.37 -7.09 2.81
N ALA A 48 -3.32 -8.40 3.02
CA ALA A 48 -2.20 -9.24 2.64
C ALA A 48 -1.92 -9.16 1.12
N PHE A 49 -2.99 -9.16 0.31
CA PHE A 49 -2.87 -8.98 -1.13
C PHE A 49 -2.25 -7.64 -1.49
N ASN A 50 -2.73 -6.53 -0.91
CA ASN A 50 -2.16 -5.21 -1.15
C ASN A 50 -0.67 -5.15 -0.79
N ILE A 51 -0.27 -5.74 0.35
CA ILE A 51 1.14 -5.80 0.79
C ILE A 51 1.99 -6.58 -0.22
N ILE A 52 1.52 -7.75 -0.66
CA ILE A 52 2.26 -8.61 -1.59
C ILE A 52 2.39 -7.92 -2.95
N GLN A 53 1.31 -7.34 -3.47
CA GLN A 53 1.32 -6.59 -4.74
C GLN A 53 2.34 -5.45 -4.69
N ASP A 54 2.30 -4.66 -3.63
CA ASP A 54 3.18 -3.52 -3.44
C ASP A 54 4.65 -3.95 -3.34
N ARG A 55 4.93 -5.06 -2.64
CA ARG A 55 6.28 -5.64 -2.57
C ARG A 55 6.78 -6.15 -3.93
N ILE A 56 5.94 -6.85 -4.70
CA ILE A 56 6.29 -7.35 -6.03
C ILE A 56 6.54 -6.19 -6.98
N SER A 57 5.66 -5.18 -6.98
CA SER A 57 5.78 -3.98 -7.82
C SER A 57 7.11 -3.26 -7.54
N ARG A 58 7.43 -3.00 -6.27
CA ARG A 58 8.72 -2.38 -5.90
C ARG A 58 9.93 -3.22 -6.28
N ALA A 59 9.88 -4.54 -6.06
CA ALA A 59 10.99 -5.42 -6.43
C ALA A 59 11.24 -5.41 -7.95
N ARG A 60 10.16 -5.36 -8.76
CA ARG A 60 10.25 -5.23 -10.22
C ARG A 60 10.81 -3.87 -10.63
N LEU A 61 10.26 -2.77 -10.10
CA LEU A 61 10.71 -1.42 -10.42
C LEU A 61 12.17 -1.16 -10.01
N ALA A 62 12.67 -1.81 -8.96
CA ALA A 62 14.06 -1.71 -8.54
C ALA A 62 15.02 -2.55 -9.41
N GLY A 63 14.56 -3.68 -9.93
CA GLY A 63 15.38 -4.56 -10.77
C GLY A 63 15.40 -4.16 -12.25
N ASP A 64 14.25 -3.74 -12.77
CA ASP A 64 14.04 -3.36 -14.17
C ASP A 64 13.12 -2.12 -14.21
N PRO A 65 13.68 -0.92 -13.98
CA PRO A 65 12.89 0.31 -13.96
C PRO A 65 12.40 0.64 -15.38
N PRO A 66 11.16 1.10 -15.54
CA PRO A 66 10.66 1.50 -16.85
C PRO A 66 11.31 2.81 -17.29
N ASP A 67 11.46 3.01 -18.60
CA ASP A 67 11.91 4.29 -19.16
C ASP A 67 10.97 5.45 -18.80
N MET A 68 9.69 5.13 -18.60
CA MET A 68 8.65 6.09 -18.21
C MET A 68 7.58 5.42 -17.35
N SER A 69 7.12 6.15 -16.32
CA SER A 69 6.02 5.72 -15.44
C SER A 69 4.85 6.69 -15.50
N LEU A 70 3.64 6.16 -15.57
CA LEU A 70 2.39 6.92 -15.41
C LEU A 70 1.78 6.64 -14.04
N GLN A 71 1.42 7.69 -13.30
CA GLN A 71 0.90 7.58 -11.93
C GLN A 71 -0.41 8.37 -11.76
N PRO A 72 -1.52 7.93 -12.38
CA PRO A 72 -2.82 8.56 -12.19
C PRO A 72 -3.28 8.48 -10.72
N LYS A 73 -3.97 9.51 -10.23
CA LYS A 73 -4.48 9.55 -8.86
C LYS A 73 -5.75 8.71 -8.74
N LEU A 74 -5.61 7.47 -8.25
CA LEU A 74 -6.71 6.51 -8.11
C LEU A 74 -6.98 6.08 -6.65
N SER A 75 -6.35 6.73 -5.66
CA SER A 75 -6.43 6.32 -4.24
C SER A 75 -7.85 6.33 -3.65
N HIS A 76 -8.80 6.98 -4.32
CA HIS A 76 -10.20 7.07 -3.92
C HIS A 76 -11.10 6.04 -4.61
N ILE A 77 -10.61 5.23 -5.55
CA ILE A 77 -11.36 4.16 -6.23
C ILE A 77 -10.94 2.81 -5.63
N GLY A 78 -11.90 2.06 -5.09
CA GLY A 78 -11.67 0.72 -4.53
C GLY A 78 -11.49 -0.35 -5.61
N LEU A 79 -10.78 -1.42 -5.27
CA LEU A 79 -10.46 -2.53 -6.20
C LEU A 79 -11.69 -3.24 -6.80
N THR A 80 -12.84 -3.17 -6.11
CA THR A 80 -14.10 -3.83 -6.51
C THR A 80 -15.17 -2.84 -6.98
N GLU A 81 -14.85 -1.56 -7.10
CA GLU A 81 -15.79 -0.51 -7.49
C GLU A 81 -15.98 -0.41 -9.02
N PHE A 82 -16.45 -1.49 -9.64
CA PHE A 82 -16.59 -1.57 -11.11
C PHE A 82 -17.51 -0.50 -11.72
N HIS A 83 -18.46 0.02 -10.94
CA HIS A 83 -19.34 1.11 -11.36
C HIS A 83 -18.61 2.43 -11.63
N ARG A 84 -17.33 2.56 -11.21
CA ARG A 84 -16.48 3.73 -11.42
C ARG A 84 -15.41 3.51 -12.51
N ALA A 85 -15.57 2.47 -13.33
CA ALA A 85 -14.64 2.15 -14.41
C ALA A 85 -14.41 3.34 -15.36
N ASP A 86 -15.47 4.04 -15.75
CA ASP A 86 -15.37 5.21 -16.64
C ASP A 86 -14.49 6.32 -16.05
N GLU A 87 -14.60 6.56 -14.74
CA GLU A 87 -13.76 7.54 -14.03
C GLU A 87 -12.28 7.13 -14.05
N ALA A 88 -11.99 5.86 -13.76
CA ALA A 88 -10.62 5.34 -13.78
C ALA A 88 -9.99 5.42 -15.19
N ILE A 89 -10.75 5.08 -16.23
CA ILE A 89 -10.33 5.18 -17.63
C ILE A 89 -10.02 6.64 -17.99
N GLN A 90 -10.92 7.56 -17.65
CA GLN A 90 -10.73 8.98 -17.93
C GLN A 90 -9.49 9.55 -17.23
N LEU A 91 -9.26 9.19 -15.97
CA LEU A 91 -8.06 9.59 -15.23
C LEU A 91 -6.77 9.05 -15.88
N GLY A 92 -6.80 7.80 -16.35
CA GLY A 92 -5.70 7.21 -17.11
C GLY A 92 -5.43 7.94 -18.42
N TYR A 93 -6.48 8.26 -19.18
CA TYR A 93 -6.38 9.02 -20.42
C TYR A 93 -5.79 10.40 -20.18
N GLN A 94 -6.31 11.15 -19.21
CA GLN A 94 -5.81 12.49 -18.87
C GLN A 94 -4.35 12.47 -18.42
N ALA A 95 -3.98 11.52 -17.54
CA ALA A 95 -2.59 11.38 -17.07
C ALA A 95 -1.63 11.07 -18.22
N THR A 96 -2.06 10.24 -19.18
CA THR A 96 -1.27 9.89 -20.36
C THR A 96 -1.13 11.08 -21.32
N MET A 97 -2.25 11.76 -21.64
CA MET A 97 -2.24 12.91 -22.53
C MET A 97 -1.38 14.06 -21.99
N ALA A 98 -1.38 14.27 -20.66
CA ALA A 98 -0.49 15.24 -20.02
C ALA A 98 1.01 14.95 -20.23
N GLN A 99 1.36 13.71 -20.58
CA GLN A 99 2.74 13.27 -20.80
C GLN A 99 3.01 12.85 -22.26
N ILE A 100 2.10 13.17 -23.20
CA ILE A 100 2.20 12.71 -24.59
C ILE A 100 3.50 13.15 -25.27
N GLY A 101 4.00 14.35 -24.95
CA GLY A 101 5.27 14.84 -25.49
C GLY A 101 6.48 14.01 -25.07
N GLU A 102 6.52 13.51 -23.83
CA GLU A 102 7.56 12.58 -23.37
C GLU A 102 7.47 11.25 -24.13
N LEU A 103 6.25 10.71 -24.27
CA LEU A 103 6.01 9.46 -25.01
C LEU A 103 6.49 9.55 -26.45
N THR A 104 6.20 10.66 -27.15
CA THR A 104 6.69 10.87 -28.52
C THR A 104 8.22 10.95 -28.58
N ARG A 105 8.86 11.61 -27.60
CA ARG A 105 10.33 11.66 -27.52
C ARG A 105 10.93 10.28 -27.33
N LEU A 106 10.38 9.47 -26.42
CA LEU A 106 10.84 8.10 -26.16
C LEU A 106 10.69 7.21 -27.39
N GLN A 107 9.57 7.28 -28.11
CA GLN A 107 9.37 6.53 -29.36
C GLN A 107 10.42 6.87 -30.42
N THR A 108 10.84 8.13 -30.49
CA THR A 108 11.82 8.58 -31.48
C THR A 108 13.23 8.06 -31.18
N VAL A 109 13.57 7.83 -29.92
CA VAL A 109 14.89 7.31 -29.50
C VAL A 109 14.98 5.79 -29.63
N LEU A 110 13.85 5.09 -29.53
CA LEU A 110 13.76 3.63 -29.60
C LEU A 110 13.52 3.08 -31.03
N ALA A 111 13.20 3.95 -32.00
CA ALA A 111 13.00 3.62 -33.41
C ALA A 111 14.32 3.67 -34.19
#